data_AF-A0A433YC99-F1
#
_entry.id   AF-A0A433YC99-F1
#
_cell.length_a   1.000
_cell.length_b   1.000
_cell.length_c   1.000
_cell.angle_alpha   90.00
_cell.angle_beta   90.00
_cell.angle_gamma   90.00
#
_symmetry.space_group_name_H-M   'P 1'
#
loop_
_entity.id
_entity.type
_entity.pdbx_description
1 polymer ?
#
loop_
_entity_poly.entity_id
_entity_poly.type
_entity_poly.pdbx_seq_one_letter_code
_entity_poly.pdbx_strand_id
1 'polypeptide(L)' 'MRTGAFVSKNGVVSKAVGVQPKEALLFAPSKKNSSQILREQRIAMKHNNKQIKDRFAQATKRA' A
#
# COMPACT_ATOMS: atom_id res chain seq x y z
N MET A 1 -24.41 5.03 -0.10
CA MET A 1 -23.06 5.39 -0.60
C MET A 1 -22.77 4.56 -1.84
N ARG A 2 -22.54 5.16 -3.01
CA ARG A 2 -22.06 4.42 -4.19
C ARG A 2 -20.54 4.25 -4.05
N THR A 3 -20.11 3.08 -3.60
CA THR A 3 -18.68 2.73 -3.50
C THR A 3 -18.10 2.63 -4.91
N GLY A 4 -17.31 3.64 -5.31
CA GLY A 4 -16.54 3.58 -6.55
C GLY A 4 -15.42 2.55 -6.42
N ALA A 5 -15.40 1.56 -7.30
CA ALA A 5 -14.28 0.64 -7.42
C ALA A 5 -13.20 1.25 -8.32
N PHE A 6 -11.94 0.89 -8.08
CA PHE A 6 -10.83 1.23 -8.97
C PHE A 6 -10.30 -0.05 -9.62
N VAL A 7 -9.90 0.05 -10.88
CA VAL A 7 -9.36 -1.07 -11.65
C VAL A 7 -8.03 -0.69 -12.27
N SER A 8 -7.13 -1.67 -12.41
CA SER A 8 -5.95 -1.54 -13.26
C SER A 8 -6.07 -2.43 -14.49
N LYS A 9 -5.78 -1.84 -15.66
CA LYS A 9 -5.55 -2.55 -16.91
C LYS A 9 -4.26 -2.01 -17.52
N ASN A 10 -3.33 -2.90 -17.87
CA ASN A 10 -2.02 -2.54 -18.42
C ASN A 10 -1.20 -1.58 -17.53
N GLY A 11 -1.36 -1.68 -16.20
CA GLY A 11 -0.64 -0.84 -15.24
C GLY A 11 -1.25 0.55 -15.00
N VAL A 12 -2.28 0.95 -15.75
CA VAL A 12 -2.97 2.23 -15.55
C VAL A 12 -4.17 2.03 -14.62
N VAL A 13 -4.18 2.75 -13.50
CA VAL A 13 -5.30 2.74 -12.53
C VAL A 13 -6.35 3.76 -12.96
N SER A 14 -7.60 3.32 -13.08
CA SER A 14 -8.74 4.17 -13.40
C SER A 14 -9.96 3.86 -12.53
N LYS A 15 -10.85 4.84 -12.40
CA LYS A 15 -12.13 4.63 -11.70
C LYS A 15 -13.01 3.72 -12.55
N ALA A 16 -13.48 2.62 -11.98
CA ALA A 16 -14.39 1.73 -12.66
C ALA A 16 -15.77 2.39 -12.81
N VAL A 17 -16.18 2.60 -14.05
CA VAL A 17 -17.51 3.07 -14.42
C VAL A 17 -18.04 2.11 -15.48
N GLY A 18 -19.21 1.50 -15.26
CA GLY A 18 -19.78 0.51 -16.18
C GLY A 18 -19.33 -0.93 -15.93
N VAL A 19 -19.42 -1.78 -16.96
CA VAL A 19 -19.13 -3.22 -16.86
C VAL A 19 -17.62 -3.45 -16.78
N GLN A 20 -17.19 -4.20 -15.77
CA GLN A 20 -15.78 -4.47 -15.52
C GLN A 20 -15.19 -5.45 -16.55
N PRO A 21 -13.99 -5.17 -17.11
CA PRO A 21 -13.28 -6.13 -17.94
C PRO A 21 -12.90 -7.40 -17.16
N LYS A 22 -13.01 -8.58 -17.78
CA LYS A 22 -12.69 -9.88 -17.16
C LYS A 22 -11.27 -9.97 -16.58
N GLU A 23 -10.32 -9.26 -17.19
CA GLU A 23 -8.89 -9.31 -16.82
C GLU A 23 -8.44 -8.14 -15.94
N ALA A 24 -9.36 -7.34 -15.40
CA ALA A 24 -9.02 -6.18 -14.58
C ALA A 24 -8.75 -6.57 -13.12
N LEU A 25 -7.63 -6.09 -12.56
CA LEU A 25 -7.36 -6.19 -11.12
C LEU A 25 -8.22 -5.18 -10.36
N LEU A 26 -9.07 -5.68 -9.46
CA LEU A 26 -9.92 -4.85 -8.60
C LEU A 26 -9.18 -4.40 -7.36
N PHE A 27 -9.19 -3.09 -7.12
CA PHE A 27 -8.77 -2.53 -5.85
C PHE A 27 -10.02 -2.24 -5.01
N ALA A 28 -10.15 -2.96 -3.91
CA ALA A 28 -11.14 -2.63 -2.91
C ALA A 28 -10.85 -1.21 -2.38
N PRO A 29 -11.83 -0.28 -2.40
CA PRO A 29 -11.63 1.02 -1.82
C PRO A 29 -11.32 0.85 -0.33
N SER A 30 -10.18 1.40 0.11
CA SER A 30 -9.84 1.40 1.53
C SER A 30 -10.92 2.19 2.28
N LYS A 31 -11.44 1.62 3.37
CA LYS A 31 -12.32 2.35 4.30
C LYS A 31 -11.57 3.45 5.07
N LYS A 32 -10.24 3.49 4.94
CA LYS A 32 -9.37 4.44 5.63
C LYS A 32 -9.28 5.73 4.84
N ASN A 33 -9.38 6.86 5.54
CA ASN A 33 -9.12 8.16 4.94
C ASN A 33 -7.60 8.37 4.73
N SER A 34 -7.23 9.42 4.00
CA SER A 34 -5.84 9.73 3.66
C SER A 34 -4.95 9.91 4.89
N SER A 35 -5.45 10.56 5.95
CA SER A 35 -4.67 10.80 7.17
C SER A 35 -4.38 9.50 7.94
N GLN A 36 -5.30 8.55 7.95
CA GLN A 36 -5.11 7.21 8.52
C GLN A 36 -4.05 6.43 7.72
N ILE A 37 -4.11 6.45 6.39
CA ILE A 37 -3.14 5.78 5.52
C ILE A 37 -1.73 6.35 5.77
N LEU A 38 -1.59 7.67 5.80
CA LEU A 38 -0.30 8.33 6.04
C LEU A 38 0.25 8.03 7.44
N ARG A 39 -0.63 7.96 8.45
CA ARG A 39 -0.23 7.58 9.82
C ARG A 39 0.32 6.15 9.86
N GLU A 40 -0.36 5.21 9.22
CA GLU A 40 0.08 3.81 9.15
C GLU A 40 1.43 3.68 8.43
N GLN A 41 1.60 4.38 7.31
CA GLN A 41 2.87 4.40 6.57
C GLN A 41 4.02 4.94 7.43
N ARG A 42 3.81 6.02 8.19
CA ARG A 42 4.83 6.57 9.10
C ARG A 42 5.20 5.58 10.21
N ILE A 43 4.22 4.89 10.78
CA ILE A 43 4.45 3.87 11.81
C ILE A 43 5.25 2.71 11.24
N ALA A 44 4.85 2.18 10.08
CA ALA A 44 5.55 1.10 9.40
C ALA A 44 6.99 1.49 9.05
N MET A 45 7.20 2.69 8.50
CA MET A 45 8.54 3.21 8.18
C MET A 45 9.42 3.27 9.43
N LYS A 46 8.92 3.79 10.55
CA LYS A 46 9.67 3.86 11.82
C LYS A 46 10.08 2.46 12.31
N HIS A 47 9.16 1.52 12.27
CA HIS A 47 9.42 0.13 12.68
C HIS A 47 10.46 -0.55 11.77
N ASN A 48 10.29 -0.43 10.45
CA ASN A 48 11.21 -1.01 9.48
C ASN A 48 12.61 -0.42 9.60
N ASN A 49 12.72 0.90 9.75
CA ASN A 49 14.00 1.56 9.97
C ASN A 49 14.71 1.06 11.23
N LYS A 50 13.96 0.83 12.31
CA LYS A 50 14.53 0.24 13.53
C LYS A 50 15.08 -1.16 13.27
N GLN A 51 14.27 -2.04 12.66
CA GLN A 51 14.69 -3.42 12.35
C GLN A 51 15.92 -3.46 11.43
N ILE A 52 15.97 -2.59 10.41
CA ILE A 52 17.10 -2.49 9.51
C ILE A 52 18.37 -2.10 10.28
N LYS A 53 18.30 -1.05 11.11
CA LYS A 53 19.44 -0.61 11.94
C LYS A 53 19.90 -1.70 12.90
N ASP A 54 18.97 -2.38 13.57
CA ASP A 54 19.28 -3.47 14.51
C ASP A 54 20.00 -4.63 13.79
N ARG A 55 19.52 -5.00 12.59
CA ARG A 55 20.17 -6.02 11.76
C ARG A 55 21.54 -5.61 11.28
N PHE A 56 21.71 -4.37 10.83
CA PHE A 56 23.03 -3.85 10.46
C PHE A 56 24.00 -3.90 11.64
N ALA A 57 23.59 -3.44 12.81
CA ALA A 57 24.43 -3.48 14.02
C ALA A 57 24.81 -4.90 14.44
N GLN A 58 23.91 -5.89 14.26
CA GLN A 58 24.23 -7.31 14.50
C GLN A 58 25.24 -7.84 13.48
N ALA A 59 25.10 -7.49 12.20
CA ALA A 59 25.99 -7.94 11.14
C ALA A 59 27.40 -7.35 11.29
N THR A 60 27.52 -6.08 11.68
CA THR A 60 28.81 -5.40 11.83
C THR A 60 29.51 -5.67 13.16
N LYS A 61 28.84 -6.30 14.13
CA LYS A 61 29.42 -6.66 15.45
C LYS A 61 30.44 -7.81 15.40
N ARG A 62 30.61 -8.47 14.24
CA ARG A 62 31.56 -9.58 14.03
C ARG A 62 32.73 -9.23 13.09
N ALA A 63 32.92 -7.95 12.77
CA ALA A 63 34.09 -7.47 12.01
C ALA A 63 35.12 -6.85 12.95
#